data_AF-A0A0G0LNG2-F1
#
_entry.id   AF-A0A0G0LNG2-F1
#
_cell.length_a   1.000
_cell.length_b   1.000
_cell.length_c   1.000
_cell.angle_alpha   90.00
_cell.angle_beta   90.00
_cell.angle_gamma   90.00
#
_symmetry.space_group_name_H-M   'P 1'
#
loop_
_entity.id
_entity.type
_entity.pdbx_description
1 polymer ?
#
loop_
_entity_poly.entity_id
_entity_poly.type
_entity_poly.pdbx_seq_one_letter_code
_entity_poly.pdbx_strand_id
1 'polypeptide(L)' 'TYGKDKQILAATLDKLLKLNVEFSEHRILVESVKIFKKVNLSLEDCYNLVFARSRQVKSFKTFDKNLLKIFEGT' A
#
# COMPACT_ATOMS: atom_id res chain seq x y z
N THR A 1 15.28 -7.78 14.29
CA THR A 1 14.88 -8.48 13.05
C THR A 1 13.85 -7.63 12.35
N TYR A 2 14.18 -7.05 11.20
CA TYR A 2 13.37 -6.04 10.48
C TYR A 2 11.88 -6.44 10.27
N GLY A 3 11.60 -7.73 10.15
CA GLY A 3 10.23 -8.26 9.99
C GLY A 3 9.32 -8.17 11.23
N LYS A 4 9.87 -8.19 12.46
CA LYS A 4 9.07 -8.02 13.70
C LYS A 4 8.54 -6.59 13.81
N ASP A 5 9.35 -5.60 13.45
CA ASP A 5 8.93 -4.19 13.45
C ASP A 5 7.86 -3.91 12.39
N LYS A 6 7.93 -4.57 11.22
CA LYS A 6 6.92 -4.42 10.16
C LYS A 6 5.51 -4.83 10.60
N GLN A 7 5.39 -5.96 11.30
CA GLN A 7 4.07 -6.43 11.77
C GLN A 7 3.49 -5.52 12.84
N ILE A 8 4.32 -5.06 13.78
CA ILE A 8 3.91 -4.12 14.83
C ILE A 8 3.48 -2.79 14.21
N LEU A 9 4.27 -2.24 13.29
CA LEU A 9 3.96 -1.01 12.57
C LEU A 9 2.64 -1.13 11.82
N ALA A 10 2.44 -2.20 11.06
CA ALA A 10 1.20 -2.43 10.32
C ALA A 10 -0.02 -2.60 11.23
N ALA A 11 0.14 -3.21 12.41
CA ALA A 11 -0.92 -3.31 13.41
C ALA A 11 -1.28 -1.94 14.02
N THR A 12 -0.28 -1.09 14.27
CA THR A 12 -0.50 0.28 14.76
C THR A 12 -1.21 1.14 13.71
N LEU A 13 -0.78 1.09 12.46
CA LEU A 13 -1.42 1.79 11.35
C LEU A 13 -2.89 1.37 11.18
N ASP A 14 -3.18 0.07 11.24
CA ASP A 14 -4.55 -0.46 11.21
C ASP A 14 -5.45 0.11 12.32
N LYS A 15 -4.90 0.25 13.54
CA LYS A 15 -5.65 0.80 14.67
C LYS A 15 -5.93 2.29 14.46
N LEU A 16 -4.95 3.06 13.99
CA LEU A 16 -5.10 4.48 13.72
C LEU A 16 -6.12 4.75 12.60
N LEU A 17 -6.07 3.98 11.50
CA LEU A 17 -6.99 4.17 10.38
C LEU A 17 -8.43 3.74 10.68
N LYS A 18 -8.66 3.01 11.77
CA LYS A 18 -10.01 2.71 12.29
C LYS A 18 -10.62 3.88 13.08
N LEU A 19 -9.81 4.85 13.50
CA LEU A 19 -10.34 6.10 14.07
C LEU A 19 -11.04 6.87 12.93
N ASN A 20 -12.15 7.53 13.24
CA ASN A 20 -12.95 8.28 12.27
C ASN A 20 -12.19 9.56 11.85
N VAL A 21 -11.20 9.42 10.98
CA VAL A 21 -10.40 10.50 10.43
C VAL A 21 -10.85 10.73 8.99
N GLU A 22 -11.47 11.88 8.73
CA GLU A 22 -11.92 12.24 7.38
C GLU A 22 -10.77 12.84 6.56
N PHE A 23 -10.34 12.12 5.52
CA PHE A 23 -9.52 12.65 4.43
C PHE A 23 -9.82 11.87 3.14
N SER A 24 -9.68 12.55 1.99
CA SER A 24 -10.09 12.08 0.66
C SER A 24 -9.53 10.71 0.28
N GLU A 25 -8.30 10.41 0.68
CA GLU A 25 -7.58 9.19 0.30
C GLU A 25 -7.59 8.11 1.39
N HIS A 26 -8.43 8.24 2.44
CA HIS A 26 -8.49 7.27 3.55
C HIS A 26 -8.64 5.84 3.06
N ARG A 27 -9.57 5.61 2.12
CA ARG A 27 -9.81 4.28 1.54
C ARG A 27 -8.59 3.72 0.82
N ILE A 28 -7.83 4.58 0.13
CA ILE A 28 -6.59 4.18 -0.57
C ILE A 28 -5.57 3.73 0.46
N LEU A 29 -5.34 4.54 1.50
CA LEU A 29 -4.36 4.22 2.54
C LEU A 29 -4.72 2.94 3.31
N VAL A 30 -6.00 2.72 3.61
CA VAL A 30 -6.48 1.47 4.23
C VAL A 30 -6.15 0.25 3.38
N GLU A 31 -6.43 0.30 2.07
CA GLU A 31 -6.09 -0.81 1.16
C GLU A 31 -4.57 -0.99 1.02
N SER A 32 -3.80 0.10 1.03
CA SER A 32 -2.33 0.04 0.99
C SER A 32 -1.73 -0.65 2.20
N VAL A 33 -2.27 -0.42 3.40
CA VAL A 33 -1.83 -1.12 4.62
C VAL A 33 -2.18 -2.63 4.53
N LYS A 34 -3.34 -2.99 3.96
CA LYS A 34 -3.68 -4.41 3.72
C LYS A 34 -2.68 -5.10 2.79
N ILE A 35 -2.22 -4.43 1.73
CA ILE A 35 -1.20 -4.97 0.82
C ILE A 35 0.16 -5.02 1.51
N PHE A 36 0.57 -3.95 2.20
CA PHE A 36 1.85 -3.84 2.90
C PHE A 36 2.10 -4.99 3.88
N LYS A 37 1.04 -5.50 4.52
CA LYS A 37 1.09 -6.68 5.40
C LYS A 37 1.45 -7.98 4.69
N LYS A 38 1.12 -8.12 3.41
CA LYS A 38 1.20 -9.37 2.64
C LYS A 38 2.42 -9.44 1.73
N VAL A 39 2.94 -8.29 1.30
CA VAL A 39 4.03 -8.22 0.32
C VAL A 39 5.27 -7.56 0.92
N ASN A 40 6.44 -7.89 0.37
CA ASN A 40 7.69 -7.25 0.75
C ASN A 40 7.93 -5.96 -0.07
N LEU A 41 7.02 -4.99 0.08
CA LEU A 41 7.15 -3.63 -0.46
C LEU A 41 7.17 -2.62 0.69
N SER A 42 7.61 -1.40 0.38
CA SER A 42 7.41 -0.24 1.24
C SER A 42 5.92 0.15 1.29
N LEU A 43 5.52 0.89 2.32
CA LEU A 43 4.13 1.39 2.39
C LEU A 43 3.84 2.38 1.26
N GLU A 44 4.83 3.19 0.87
CA GLU A 44 4.75 4.13 -0.24
C GLU A 44 4.46 3.42 -1.57
N ASP A 45 5.17 2.32 -1.84
CA ASP A 45 4.94 1.51 -3.04
C ASP A 45 3.54 0.87 -3.04
N CYS A 46 3.11 0.37 -1.89
CA CYS A 46 1.73 -0.12 -1.72
C CYS A 46 0.70 0.99 -1.93
N TYR A 47 1.00 2.23 -1.52
CA TYR A 47 0.15 3.38 -1.78
C TYR A 47 0.07 3.70 -3.27
N ASN A 48 1.21 3.82 -3.93
CA ASN A 48 1.27 4.09 -5.36
C ASN A 48 0.55 3.02 -6.19
N LEU A 49 0.66 1.75 -5.81
CA LEU A 49 -0.09 0.65 -6.44
C LEU A 49 -1.61 0.81 -6.30
N VAL A 50 -2.11 1.02 -5.08
CA VAL A 50 -3.55 1.16 -4.84
C VAL A 50 -4.07 2.43 -5.51
N PHE A 51 -3.33 3.53 -5.43
CA PHE A 51 -3.69 4.78 -6.08
C PHE A 51 -3.82 4.60 -7.59
N ALA A 52 -2.80 4.01 -8.24
CA ALA A 52 -2.82 3.74 -9.67
C ALA A 52 -4.00 2.85 -10.10
N ARG A 53 -4.25 1.77 -9.34
CA ARG A 53 -5.39 0.86 -9.59
C ARG A 53 -6.74 1.55 -9.41
N SER A 54 -6.88 2.38 -8.36
CA SER A 54 -8.12 3.15 -8.10
C SER A 54 -8.45 4.14 -9.23
N ARG A 55 -7.43 4.59 -9.96
CA ARG A 55 -7.54 5.49 -11.11
C ARG A 55 -7.61 4.76 -12.45
N GLN A 56 -7.57 3.42 -12.46
CA GLN A 56 -7.61 2.58 -13.66
C GLN A 56 -6.59 3.02 -14.72
N VAL A 57 -5.38 3.40 -14.27
CA VAL A 57 -4.35 3.87 -15.19
C VAL A 57 -3.87 2.73 -16.09
N LYS A 58 -3.66 3.02 -17.38
CA LYS A 58 -3.21 2.03 -18.37
C LYS A 58 -1.73 1.66 -18.23
N SER A 59 -0.95 2.50 -17.55
CA SER A 59 0.48 2.30 -17.38
C SER A 59 0.95 2.85 -16.04
N PHE A 60 1.81 2.09 -15.36
CA PHE A 60 2.45 2.50 -14.12
C PHE A 60 3.93 2.75 -14.37
N LYS A 61 4.35 4.02 -14.37
CA LYS A 61 5.74 4.39 -14.67
C LYS A 61 6.58 4.30 -13.41
N THR A 62 7.46 3.31 -13.36
CA THR A 62 8.42 3.11 -12.27
C THR A 62 9.71 2.51 -12.82
N PHE A 63 10.84 2.79 -12.16
CA PHE A 63 12.12 2.13 -12.42
C PHE A 63 12.24 0.81 -11.63
N ASP A 64 11.36 0.57 -10.65
CA ASP A 64 11.33 -0.66 -9.87
C ASP A 64 10.63 -1.76 -10.66
N LYS A 65 11.43 -2.74 -11.11
CA LYS A 65 10.97 -3.89 -11.89
C LYS A 65 10.02 -4.81 -11.11
N ASN A 66 10.17 -4.93 -9.79
CA ASN A 66 9.30 -5.76 -8.96
C ASN A 66 7.94 -5.09 -8.79
N LEU A 67 7.94 -3.78 -8.58
CA LEU A 67 6.73 -3.00 -8.47
C LEU A 67 5.93 -2.99 -9.78
N LEU A 68 6.62 -2.84 -10.91
CA LEU A 68 6.02 -2.93 -12.24
C LEU A 68 5.36 -4.30 -12.48
N LYS A 69 6.06 -5.40 -12.16
CA LYS A 69 5.49 -6.76 -12.27
C LYS A 69 4.24 -6.95 -11.42
N ILE A 70 4.23 -6.42 -10.19
CA ILE A 70 3.06 -6.49 -9.30
C ILE A 70 1.89 -5.69 -9.87
N PHE A 71 2.16 -4.55 -10.51
CA PHE A 71 1.12 -3.77 -11.19
C PHE A 71 0.54 -4.49 -12.40
N GLU A 72 1.39 -5.05 -13.28
CA GLU A 72 0.99 -5.70 -14.54
C GLU A 72 0.39 -7.10 -14.36
N GLY A 73 0.73 -7.81 -13.28
CA GLY A 73 0.24 -9.17 -12.99
C GLY A 73 -1.13 -9.23 -12.32
N THR A 74 -1.89 -8.13 -12.29
CA THR A 74 -3.22 -8.02 -11.66
C THR A 74 -4.25 -7.64 -12.71
#